data_AF-A0A2R3J5T3-F1
#
_entry.id   AF-A0A2R3J5T3-F1
#
_cell.length_a   1.000
_cell.length_b   1.000
_cell.length_c   1.000
_cell.angle_alpha   90.00
_cell.angle_beta   90.00
_cell.angle_gamma   90.00
#
_symmetry.space_group_name_H-M   'P 1'
#
loop_
_entity.id
_entity.type
_entity.pdbx_description
1 polymer ?
#
loop_
_entity_poly.entity_id
_entity_poly.type
_entity_poly.pdbx_seq_one_letter_code
_entity_poly.pdbx_strand_id
1 'polypeptide(L)'
;MNAARPLLGQTTFQGDFLRGRFYATLDPEDSISEVFARENLKLDGKVVFVVDRATATELILDGCRYRSQYMAMEEEERWSILRDRISDLQDMPLAGFMDKLAKVKGSATENQTQAA
;
A
#
# COMPACT_ATOMS: atom_id res chain seq x y z
N MET A 1 4.70 14.42 31.10
CA MET A 1 4.03 14.65 29.80
C MET A 1 5.05 14.29 28.74
N ASN A 2 4.92 13.11 28.10
CA ASN A 2 5.85 12.70 27.06
C ASN A 2 5.54 13.56 25.83
N ALA A 3 6.51 14.35 25.37
CA ALA A 3 6.38 15.10 24.12
C ALA A 3 5.92 14.16 22.99
N ALA A 4 5.09 14.64 22.07
CA ALA A 4 4.74 13.89 20.88
C ALA A 4 6.04 13.48 20.17
N ARG A 5 6.33 12.18 20.13
CA ARG A 5 7.53 11.68 19.46
C ARG A 5 7.26 11.78 17.95
N PRO A 6 8.01 12.61 17.21
CA PRO A 6 7.77 12.78 15.78
C PRO A 6 8.07 11.47 15.04
N LEU A 7 7.36 11.24 13.92
CA LEU A 7 7.73 10.19 12.98
C LEU A 7 9.04 10.57 12.28
N LEU A 8 9.92 9.60 12.11
CA LEU A 8 11.24 9.74 11.52
C LEU A 8 11.23 9.36 10.04
N GLY A 9 11.94 10.11 9.21
CA GLY A 9 12.17 9.80 7.79
C GLY A 9 12.97 10.89 7.11
N GLN A 10 13.39 10.66 5.86
CA GLN A 10 14.18 11.61 5.07
C GLN A 10 13.39 12.89 4.79
N THR A 11 12.07 12.80 4.67
CA THR A 11 11.19 13.96 4.50
C THR A 11 9.92 13.76 5.30
N THR A 12 9.50 14.80 6.02
CA THR A 12 8.27 14.81 6.82
C THR A 12 7.22 15.70 6.15
N PHE A 13 5.97 15.24 6.08
CA PHE A 13 4.87 15.95 5.41
C PHE A 13 3.74 16.31 6.38
N GLN A 14 3.14 17.49 6.16
CA GLN A 14 1.95 18.00 6.85
C GLN A 14 1.07 18.78 5.85
N GLY A 15 -0.26 18.82 6.03
CA GLY A 15 -1.20 19.49 5.11
C GLY A 15 -2.66 19.49 5.60
N ASP A 16 -3.59 20.08 4.84
CA ASP A 16 -4.96 20.38 5.32
C ASP A 16 -5.87 19.15 5.49
N PHE A 17 -5.60 18.06 4.76
CA PHE A 17 -6.19 16.74 5.04
C PHE A 17 -5.62 16.09 6.32
N LEU A 18 -4.57 16.71 6.90
CA LEU A 18 -3.59 16.12 7.83
C LEU A 18 -3.53 16.91 9.15
N ARG A 19 -4.69 17.27 9.72
CA ARG A 19 -4.74 17.76 11.11
C ARG A 19 -4.34 16.62 12.05
N GLY A 20 -3.12 16.67 12.59
CA GLY A 20 -2.65 15.80 13.68
C GLY A 20 -2.08 14.43 13.28
N ARG A 21 -1.92 14.13 11.98
CA ARG A 21 -1.20 12.94 11.51
C ARG A 21 0.08 13.37 10.80
N PHE A 22 1.22 12.95 11.33
CA PHE A 22 2.52 13.13 10.69
C PHE A 22 2.73 11.98 9.70
N TYR A 23 3.41 12.23 8.59
CA TYR A 23 3.89 11.19 7.69
C TYR A 23 5.37 11.44 7.43
N ALA A 24 6.14 10.37 7.34
CA ALA A 24 7.55 10.43 7.03
C ALA A 24 7.84 9.46 5.87
N THR A 25 8.53 9.93 4.84
CA THR A 25 8.96 9.08 3.73
C THR A 25 10.27 8.41 4.09
N LEU A 26 10.36 7.12 3.77
CA LEU A 26 11.58 6.32 3.88
C LEU A 26 12.08 5.97 2.48
N ASP A 27 13.34 6.30 2.20
CA ASP A 27 14.01 5.79 1.00
C ASP A 27 14.53 4.37 1.28
N PRO A 28 14.02 3.33 0.60
CA PRO A 28 14.44 1.95 0.86
C PRO A 28 15.93 1.69 0.58
N GLU A 29 16.58 2.53 -0.23
CA GLU A 29 18.00 2.37 -0.59
C GLU A 29 18.94 3.06 0.42
N ASP A 30 18.39 3.89 1.33
CA ASP A 30 19.17 4.59 2.34
C ASP A 30 19.36 3.75 3.62
N SER A 31 20.62 3.51 4.00
CA SER A 31 21.02 2.73 5.18
C SER A 31 20.39 3.20 6.50
N ILE A 32 19.99 4.47 6.63
CA ILE A 32 19.36 4.99 7.85
C ILE A 32 17.86 4.65 7.94
N SER A 33 17.23 4.26 6.82
CA SER A 33 15.79 3.99 6.76
C SER A 33 15.35 2.82 7.64
N GLU A 34 16.21 1.83 7.86
CA GLU A 34 15.93 0.72 8.78
C GLU A 34 15.81 1.22 10.24
N VAL A 35 16.64 2.19 10.63
CA VAL A 35 16.59 2.80 11.97
C VAL A 35 15.30 3.59 12.12
N PHE A 36 14.94 4.39 11.11
CA PHE A 36 13.69 5.17 11.12
C PHE A 36 12.44 4.28 11.16
N ALA A 37 12.41 3.21 10.36
CA ALA A 37 11.33 2.22 10.39
C ALA A 37 11.18 1.60 11.78
N ARG A 38 12.28 1.16 12.40
CA ARG A 38 12.26 0.54 13.73
C ARG A 38 11.76 1.48 14.82
N GLU A 39 12.20 2.74 14.82
CA GLU A 39 11.71 3.72 15.80
C GLU A 39 10.26 4.10 15.55
N ASN A 40 9.83 4.25 14.29
CA ASN A 40 8.43 4.52 13.96
C ASN A 40 7.49 3.37 14.37
N LEU A 41 7.92 2.11 14.25
CA LEU A 41 7.16 0.96 14.72
C LEU A 41 6.91 1.00 16.24
N LYS A 42 7.88 1.48 17.04
CA LYS A 42 7.68 1.68 18.49
C LYS A 42 6.62 2.75 18.81
N LEU A 43 6.29 3.60 17.84
CA LEU A 43 5.29 4.66 17.93
C LEU A 43 3.94 4.26 17.32
N ASP A 44 3.75 2.97 16.98
CA ASP A 44 2.61 2.46 16.20
C ASP A 44 2.45 3.21 14.85
N GLY A 45 3.59 3.60 14.26
CA GLY A 45 3.63 4.22 12.94
C GLY A 45 3.10 3.26 11.88
N LYS A 46 2.18 3.75 11.04
CA LYS A 46 1.66 3.02 9.88
C LYS A 46 2.42 3.42 8.63
N VAL A 47 2.67 2.45 7.74
CA VAL A 47 3.28 2.69 6.43
C VAL A 47 2.16 2.89 5.41
N VAL A 48 2.26 3.93 4.58
CA VAL A 48 1.30 4.21 3.51
C VAL A 48 1.93 3.87 2.17
N PHE A 49 1.29 2.99 1.42
CA PHE A 49 1.67 2.68 0.05
C PHE A 49 0.74 3.41 -0.92
N VAL A 50 1.32 4.22 -1.79
CA VAL A 50 0.58 4.82 -2.91
C VAL A 50 0.66 3.84 -4.08
N VAL A 51 -0.48 3.32 -4.49
CA VAL A 51 -0.63 2.43 -5.64
C VAL A 51 -1.69 2.99 -6.57
N ASP A 52 -1.53 2.76 -7.88
CA ASP A 52 -2.57 3.13 -8.85
C ASP A 52 -3.80 2.22 -8.72
N ARG A 53 -4.89 2.64 -9.35
CA ARG A 53 -6.19 1.97 -9.30
C ARG A 53 -6.15 0.56 -9.89
N ALA A 54 -5.36 0.35 -10.95
CA ALA A 54 -5.21 -0.96 -11.59
C ALA A 54 -4.52 -1.95 -10.63
N THR A 55 -3.41 -1.54 -10.04
CA THR A 55 -2.66 -2.30 -9.03
C THR A 55 -3.50 -2.56 -7.79
N ALA A 56 -4.24 -1.56 -7.30
CA ALA A 56 -5.16 -1.72 -6.17
C ALA A 56 -6.25 -2.76 -6.47
N THR A 57 -6.84 -2.72 -7.66
CA THR A 57 -7.86 -3.68 -8.10
C THR A 57 -7.29 -5.11 -8.10
N GLU A 58 -6.08 -5.28 -8.63
CA GLU A 58 -5.38 -6.55 -8.65
C GLU A 58 -5.08 -7.09 -7.25
N LEU A 59 -4.61 -6.21 -6.35
CA LEU A 59 -4.37 -6.54 -4.95
C LEU A 59 -5.65 -6.98 -4.22
N ILE A 60 -6.79 -6.34 -4.48
CA ILE A 60 -8.08 -6.70 -3.87
C ILE A 60 -8.59 -8.04 -4.40
N LEU A 61 -8.37 -8.32 -5.68
CA LEU A 61 -8.88 -9.52 -6.36
C LEU A 61 -7.94 -10.74 -6.26
N ASP A 62 -6.72 -10.59 -5.75
CA ASP A 62 -5.84 -11.72 -5.48
C ASP A 62 -6.48 -12.68 -4.46
N GLY A 63 -6.60 -13.96 -4.86
CA GLY A 63 -7.30 -15.00 -4.11
C GLY A 63 -8.84 -14.91 -4.16
N CYS A 64 -9.42 -13.97 -4.91
CA CYS A 64 -10.88 -13.83 -5.01
C CYS A 64 -11.48 -14.89 -5.95
N ARG A 65 -12.40 -15.71 -5.41
CA ARG A 65 -13.16 -16.72 -6.18
C ARG A 65 -13.91 -16.14 -7.39
N TYR A 66 -14.35 -14.89 -7.29
CA TYR A 66 -15.17 -14.22 -8.32
C TYR A 66 -14.37 -13.25 -9.19
N ARG A 67 -13.03 -13.36 -9.21
CA ARG A 67 -12.14 -12.47 -9.98
C ARG A 67 -12.61 -12.28 -11.43
N SER A 68 -12.92 -13.35 -12.15
CA SER A 68 -13.36 -13.27 -13.55
C SER A 68 -14.65 -12.47 -13.72
N GLN A 69 -15.57 -12.53 -12.76
CA GLN A 69 -16.84 -11.81 -12.79
C GLN A 69 -16.61 -10.31 -12.58
N TYR A 70 -15.75 -9.94 -11.62
CA TYR A 70 -15.37 -8.55 -11.42
C TYR A 70 -14.59 -8.00 -12.61
N MET A 71 -13.70 -8.78 -13.23
CA MET A 71 -12.93 -8.32 -14.39
C MET A 71 -13.77 -8.17 -15.66
N ALA A 72 -14.94 -8.81 -15.74
CA ALA A 72 -15.89 -8.64 -16.83
C ALA A 72 -16.76 -7.38 -16.71
N MET A 73 -16.76 -6.71 -15.55
CA MET A 73 -17.46 -5.44 -15.33
C MET A 73 -16.65 -4.25 -15.88
N GLU A 74 -17.35 -3.18 -16.20
CA GLU A 74 -16.74 -1.90 -16.53
C GLU A 74 -15.91 -1.36 -15.36
N GLU A 75 -14.81 -0.66 -15.67
CA GLU A 75 -13.81 -0.28 -14.65
C GLU A 75 -14.38 0.61 -13.54
N GLU A 76 -15.30 1.51 -13.88
CA GLU A 76 -15.97 2.40 -12.93
C GLU A 76 -16.92 1.66 -12.00
N GLU A 77 -17.74 0.79 -12.56
CA GLU A 77 -18.63 -0.07 -11.78
C GLU A 77 -17.84 -1.00 -10.86
N ARG A 78 -16.82 -1.67 -11.40
CA ARG A 78 -15.91 -2.54 -10.66
C ARG A 78 -15.28 -1.82 -9.47
N TRP A 79 -14.73 -0.63 -9.69
CA TRP A 79 -14.07 0.12 -8.63
C TRP A 79 -15.04 0.63 -7.57
N SER A 80 -16.24 1.05 -7.96
CA SER A 80 -17.26 1.49 -7.01
C SER A 80 -17.59 0.42 -5.97
N ILE A 81 -17.53 -0.85 -6.37
CA ILE A 81 -17.76 -2.02 -5.51
C ILE A 81 -16.48 -2.39 -4.74
N LEU A 82 -15.33 -2.42 -5.41
CA LEU A 82 -14.09 -2.91 -4.82
C LEU A 82 -13.42 -1.93 -3.85
N ARG A 83 -13.62 -0.62 -4.01
CA ARG A 83 -12.94 0.40 -3.19
C ARG A 83 -13.17 0.22 -1.69
N ASP A 84 -14.34 -0.28 -1.29
CA ASP A 84 -14.67 -0.46 0.14
C ASP A 84 -13.83 -1.59 0.77
N ARG A 85 -13.37 -2.54 -0.07
CA ARG A 85 -12.47 -3.63 0.31
C ARG A 85 -11.01 -3.21 0.44
N ILE A 86 -10.68 -1.94 0.18
CA ILE A 86 -9.33 -1.41 0.48
C ILE A 86 -9.05 -1.50 1.98
N SER A 87 -10.08 -1.38 2.83
CA SER A 87 -9.96 -1.58 4.28
C SER A 87 -9.38 -2.95 4.65
N ASP A 88 -9.70 -4.01 3.89
CA ASP A 88 -9.13 -5.36 4.08
C ASP A 88 -7.59 -5.38 3.89
N LEU A 89 -7.03 -4.40 3.17
CA LEU A 89 -5.59 -4.28 2.91
C LEU A 89 -4.88 -3.36 3.92
N GLN A 90 -5.61 -2.51 4.65
CA GLN A 90 -5.02 -1.47 5.52
C GLN A 90 -4.37 -2.03 6.78
N ASP A 91 -4.89 -3.14 7.32
CA ASP A 91 -4.40 -3.74 8.56
C ASP A 91 -3.44 -4.94 8.33
N MET A 92 -3.01 -5.15 7.09
CA MET A 92 -2.12 -6.26 6.75
C MET A 92 -0.69 -6.02 7.28
N PRO A 93 -0.01 -7.05 7.83
CA PRO A 93 1.40 -6.95 8.16
C PRO A 93 2.24 -6.59 6.93
N LEU A 94 3.26 -5.72 7.11
CA LEU A 94 4.11 -5.22 6.03
C LEU A 94 4.68 -6.33 5.14
N ALA A 95 5.20 -7.41 5.73
CA ALA A 95 5.75 -8.53 4.99
C ALA A 95 4.69 -9.18 4.07
N GLY A 96 3.48 -9.44 4.59
CA GLY A 96 2.40 -10.02 3.80
C GLY A 96 1.91 -9.10 2.68
N PHE A 97 1.89 -7.79 2.92
CA PHE A 97 1.55 -6.81 1.89
C PHE A 97 2.60 -6.79 0.77
N MET A 98 3.90 -6.82 1.12
CA MET A 98 4.99 -6.83 0.14
C MET A 98 4.99 -8.10 -0.72
N ASP A 99 4.73 -9.27 -0.13
CA ASP A 99 4.60 -10.53 -0.87
C ASP A 99 3.44 -10.46 -1.89
N LYS A 100 2.30 -9.90 -1.45
CA LYS A 100 1.12 -9.72 -2.30
C LYS A 100 1.38 -8.76 -3.45
N LEU A 101 2.07 -7.65 -3.17
CA LEU A 101 2.48 -6.65 -4.16
C LEU A 101 3.47 -7.23 -5.17
N ALA A 102 4.45 -8.01 -4.73
CA ALA A 102 5.42 -8.67 -5.60
C ALA A 102 4.74 -9.66 -6.55
N LYS A 103 3.78 -10.44 -6.04
CA LYS A 103 2.98 -11.38 -6.85
C LYS A 103 2.17 -10.66 -7.93
N VAL A 104 1.47 -9.58 -7.58
CA VAL A 104 0.70 -8.78 -8.55
C VAL A 104 1.62 -8.19 -9.62
N LYS A 105 2.74 -7.58 -9.24
CA LYS A 105 3.70 -7.00 -10.19
C LYS A 105 4.38 -8.06 -11.07
N GLY A 106 4.71 -9.23 -10.52
CA GLY A 106 5.26 -10.35 -11.28
C GLY A 106 4.28 -10.90 -12.31
N SER A 107 3.01 -11.07 -11.94
CA SER A 107 1.96 -11.53 -12.87
C SER A 107 1.67 -10.55 -14.01
N ALA A 108 1.88 -9.25 -13.79
CA ALA A 108 1.78 -8.24 -14.84
C ALA A 108 2.91 -8.35 -15.88
N THR A 109 4.07 -8.92 -15.51
CA THR A 109 5.24 -9.07 -16.39
C THR A 109 5.13 -10.33 -17.27
N GLU A 110 4.54 -11.42 -16.75
CA GLU A 110 4.32 -12.65 -17.51
C GLU A 110 3.27 -12.48 -18.63
N ASN A 111 2.20 -11.71 -18.38
CA ASN A 111 1.15 -11.44 -19.38
C ASN A 111 1.62 -10.57 -20.56
N GLN A 112 2.70 -9.79 -20.42
CA GLN A 112 3.27 -9.03 -21.53
C GLN A 112 4.19 -9.87 -22.43
N THR A 113 4.73 -10.98 -21.91
CA THR A 113 5.67 -11.84 -22.66
C THR A 113 4.95 -12.91 -23.49
N GLN A 114 3.72 -13.27 -23.14
CA GLN A 114 2.89 -14.21 -23.92
C GLN A 114 2.07 -13.55 -25.05
N ALA A 115 2.12 -12.22 -25.18
CA ALA A 115 1.40 -11.46 -26.21
C ALA A 115 2.31 -10.88 -27.31
N ALA A 116 3.58 -11.32 -27.39
CA ALA A 116 4.57 -10.89 -28.39
C ALA A 116 4.84 -11.98 -29.44
#